data_AF-A0A6L7D9Z8-F1
#
_entry.id   AF-A0A6L7D9Z8-F1
#
_cell.length_a   1.000
_cell.length_b   1.000
_cell.length_c   1.000
_cell.angle_alpha   90.00
_cell.angle_beta   90.00
_cell.angle_gamma   90.00
#
_symmetry.space_group_name_H-M   'P 1'
#
loop_
_entity.id
_entity.type
_entity.pdbx_description
1 polymer ?
#
loop_
_entity_poly.entity_id
_entity_poly.type
_entity_poly.pdbx_seq_one_letter_code
_entity_poly.pdbx_strand_id
1 'polypeptide(L)'
;MQPSSIKIFANPYNYTNTSKINITQEFIDSKYLKEDLESLSLFVESKVEFDFIMQNMQLKQKLQEYFSDFCRALKEEIVVVQSKFVGKNDILEYLKTHKETRINLRNLLDKELSHIKESRPDIIESWVDYNEFINMCDELDSIN
;
A
#
# COMPACT_ATOMS: atom_id res chain seq x y z
N MET A 1 26.66 29.92 -6.81
CA MET A 1 27.28 28.90 -7.69
C MET A 1 26.17 28.10 -8.33
N GLN A 2 26.24 27.84 -9.63
CA GLN A 2 25.31 26.92 -10.31
C GLN A 2 25.74 25.47 -10.02
N PRO A 3 24.86 24.60 -9.51
CA PRO A 3 25.17 23.19 -9.30
C PRO A 3 25.38 22.47 -10.63
N SER A 4 26.32 21.51 -10.68
CA SER A 4 26.64 20.72 -11.89
C SER A 4 25.54 19.73 -12.26
N SER A 5 24.80 19.24 -11.26
CA SER A 5 23.59 18.42 -11.39
C SER A 5 22.75 18.58 -10.14
N ILE A 6 21.43 18.47 -10.23
CA ILE A 6 20.54 18.48 -9.08
C ILE A 6 19.84 17.13 -8.99
N LYS A 7 19.87 16.52 -7.82
CA LYS A 7 19.17 15.25 -7.54
C LYS A 7 17.92 15.53 -6.73
N ILE A 8 16.77 15.09 -7.24
CA ILE A 8 15.51 15.11 -6.50
C ILE A 8 15.23 13.68 -6.04
N PHE A 9 15.05 13.52 -4.74
CA PHE A 9 14.71 12.24 -4.13
C PHE A 9 13.20 12.19 -3.89
N ALA A 10 12.51 11.26 -4.55
CA ALA A 10 11.14 10.90 -4.22
C ALA A 10 11.14 9.71 -3.26
N ASN A 11 10.49 9.84 -2.11
CA ASN A 11 10.43 8.79 -1.11
C ASN A 11 8.96 8.49 -0.76
N PRO A 12 8.53 7.22 -0.76
CA PRO A 12 7.19 6.83 -0.33
C PRO A 12 6.96 6.98 1.17
N TYR A 13 7.98 7.35 1.95
CA TYR A 13 7.86 7.63 3.38
C TYR A 13 8.32 9.05 3.69
N ASN A 14 7.57 9.72 4.55
CA ASN A 14 7.94 11.02 5.14
C ASN A 14 9.18 10.85 6.03
N TYR A 15 10.35 10.77 5.40
CA TYR A 15 11.63 10.66 6.07
C TYR A 15 11.99 12.00 6.72
N THR A 16 12.16 12.02 8.04
CA THR A 16 12.64 13.18 8.80
C THR A 16 14.18 13.25 8.82
N ASN A 17 14.84 12.88 7.73
CA ASN A 17 16.30 13.02 7.67
C ASN A 17 16.63 14.51 7.57
N THR A 18 17.13 15.07 8.68
CA THR A 18 17.36 16.51 8.92
C THR A 18 18.37 17.15 7.98
N SER A 19 19.09 16.36 7.17
CA SER A 19 20.11 16.87 6.24
C SER A 19 19.56 17.37 4.91
N LYS A 20 18.36 16.93 4.50
CA LYS A 20 17.77 17.26 3.19
C LYS A 20 16.64 18.27 3.32
N ILE A 21 16.38 19.02 2.25
CA ILE A 21 15.30 20.01 2.21
C ILE A 21 14.08 19.40 1.55
N ASN A 22 12.94 19.39 2.27
CA ASN A 22 11.66 18.97 1.72
C ASN A 22 11.13 20.03 0.75
N ILE A 23 10.75 19.60 -0.45
CA ILE A 23 10.22 20.45 -1.53
C ILE A 23 8.86 19.98 -2.04
N THR A 24 8.16 19.16 -1.26
CA THR A 24 6.96 18.45 -1.70
C THR A 24 5.86 19.44 -2.07
N GLN A 25 5.63 20.45 -1.24
CA GLN A 25 4.52 21.41 -1.40
C GLN A 25 4.75 22.38 -2.57
N GLU A 26 5.99 22.51 -3.04
CA GLU A 26 6.36 23.38 -4.15
C GLU A 26 6.07 22.74 -5.52
N PHE A 27 6.06 21.40 -5.58
CA PHE A 27 6.02 20.65 -6.83
C PHE A 27 4.89 19.62 -6.93
N ILE A 28 4.29 19.22 -5.81
CA ILE A 28 3.16 18.31 -5.79
C ILE A 28 1.92 19.06 -5.33
N ASP A 29 0.89 19.06 -6.18
CA ASP A 29 -0.43 19.58 -5.83
C ASP A 29 -1.02 18.77 -4.67
N SER A 30 -1.51 19.49 -3.65
CA SER A 30 -2.18 18.93 -2.47
C SER A 30 -3.28 17.89 -2.79
N LYS A 31 -3.91 17.94 -3.97
CA LYS A 31 -4.88 16.92 -4.41
C LYS A 31 -4.27 15.53 -4.55
N TYR A 32 -2.98 15.44 -4.85
CA TYR A 32 -2.26 14.18 -4.96
C TYR A 32 -1.86 13.66 -3.59
N LEU A 33 -1.48 14.54 -2.65
CA LEU A 33 -1.05 14.21 -1.28
C LEU A 33 -2.20 13.84 -0.33
N LYS A 34 -3.28 13.28 -0.87
CA LYS A 34 -4.40 12.71 -0.12
C LYS A 34 -4.46 11.23 -0.44
N GLU A 35 -4.91 10.44 0.53
CA GLU A 35 -5.12 9.00 0.36
C GLU A 35 -3.80 8.29 -0.04
N ASP A 36 -3.76 7.65 -1.21
CA ASP A 36 -2.70 6.73 -1.62
C ASP A 36 -1.28 7.34 -1.72
N LEU A 37 -1.16 8.66 -1.84
CA LEU A 37 0.15 9.35 -1.93
C LEU A 37 0.41 10.31 -0.76
N GLU A 38 -0.31 10.20 0.35
CA GLU A 38 -0.12 11.06 1.53
C GLU A 38 1.31 11.02 2.07
N SER A 39 1.99 9.88 1.94
CA SER A 39 3.35 9.67 2.43
C SER A 39 4.45 10.04 1.42
N LEU A 40 4.08 10.45 0.20
CA LEU A 40 5.04 10.83 -0.84
C LEU A 40 5.70 12.16 -0.47
N SER A 41 7.03 12.14 -0.36
CA SER A 41 7.84 13.33 -0.12
C SER A 41 8.93 13.49 -1.17
N LEU A 42 9.19 14.75 -1.55
CA LEU A 42 10.27 15.16 -2.43
C LEU A 42 11.34 15.91 -1.65
N PHE A 43 12.62 15.61 -1.93
CA PHE A 43 13.74 16.26 -1.27
C PHE A 43 14.87 16.64 -2.23
N VAL A 44 15.61 17.69 -1.89
CA VAL A 44 16.90 18.07 -2.51
C VAL A 44 18.03 18.03 -1.47
N GLU A 45 19.29 17.93 -1.91
CA GLU A 45 20.43 17.70 -1.02
C GLU A 45 20.81 18.95 -0.22
N SER A 46 20.59 20.14 -0.76
CA SER A 46 21.07 21.36 -0.12
C SER A 46 20.22 22.59 -0.40
N LYS A 47 20.42 23.62 0.44
CA LYS A 47 19.79 24.94 0.27
C LYS A 47 20.20 25.62 -1.03
N VAL A 48 21.44 25.39 -1.47
CA VAL A 48 21.95 25.93 -2.74
C VAL A 48 21.15 25.38 -3.93
N GLU A 49 20.85 24.08 -3.93
CA GLU A 49 20.03 23.46 -4.97
C GLU A 49 18.59 23.97 -4.92
N PHE A 50 17.99 24.04 -3.73
CA PHE A 50 16.65 24.59 -3.54
C PHE A 50 16.54 26.02 -4.08
N ASP A 51 17.45 26.91 -3.67
CA ASP A 51 17.40 28.31 -4.08
C ASP A 51 17.63 28.45 -5.59
N PHE A 52 18.52 27.64 -6.18
CA PHE A 52 18.73 27.61 -7.63
C PHE A 52 17.45 27.22 -8.38
N ILE A 53 16.73 26.19 -7.92
CA ILE A 53 15.47 25.79 -8.55
C ILE A 53 14.42 26.89 -8.39
N MET A 54 14.27 27.47 -7.20
CA MET A 54 13.25 28.48 -6.92
C MET A 54 13.47 29.79 -7.70
N GLN A 55 14.72 30.16 -7.97
CA GLN A 55 15.07 31.34 -8.74
C GLN A 55 14.93 31.12 -10.27
N ASN A 56 14.90 29.88 -10.72
CA ASN A 56 14.77 29.54 -12.14
C ASN A 56 13.32 29.18 -12.48
N MET A 57 12.52 30.18 -12.90
CA MET A 57 11.10 30.00 -13.20
C MET A 57 10.82 28.93 -14.26
N GLN A 58 11.65 28.85 -15.31
CA GLN A 58 11.47 27.85 -16.37
C GLN A 58 11.72 26.43 -15.87
N LEU A 59 12.78 26.24 -15.06
CA LEU A 59 13.06 24.94 -14.44
C LEU A 59 11.96 24.56 -13.46
N LYS A 60 11.51 25.51 -12.62
CA LYS A 60 10.43 25.29 -11.67
C LYS A 60 9.15 24.82 -12.38
N GLN A 61 8.74 25.51 -13.44
CA GLN A 61 7.55 25.13 -14.20
C GLN A 61 7.67 23.72 -14.79
N LYS A 62 8.81 23.40 -15.42
CA LYS A 62 9.05 22.06 -15.97
C LYS A 62 9.00 20.96 -14.92
N LEU A 63 9.54 21.23 -13.72
CA LEU A 63 9.47 20.29 -12.60
C LEU A 63 8.03 20.11 -12.09
N GLN A 64 7.25 21.19 -12.02
CA GLN A 64 5.83 21.11 -11.64
C GLN A 64 5.02 20.28 -12.64
N GLU A 65 5.23 20.48 -13.94
CA GLU A 65 4.60 19.68 -15.00
C GLU A 65 5.01 18.20 -14.89
N TYR A 66 6.32 17.94 -14.75
CA TYR A 66 6.84 16.58 -14.58
C TYR A 66 6.24 15.87 -13.37
N PHE A 67 6.22 16.50 -12.18
CA PHE A 67 5.73 15.86 -10.97
C PHE A 67 4.21 15.71 -10.97
N SER A 68 3.47 16.57 -11.67
CA SER A 68 2.04 16.35 -11.91
C SER A 68 1.80 15.09 -12.75
N ASP A 69 2.55 14.91 -13.84
CA ASP A 69 2.44 13.72 -14.68
C ASP A 69 2.90 12.45 -13.96
N PHE A 70 3.98 12.55 -13.18
CA PHE A 70 4.46 11.47 -12.32
C PHE A 70 3.40 11.03 -11.30
N CYS A 71 2.78 11.96 -10.58
CA CYS A 71 1.75 11.63 -9.58
C CYS A 71 0.51 10.99 -10.23
N ARG A 72 0.12 11.46 -11.42
CA ARG A 72 -0.98 10.87 -12.19
C ARG A 72 -0.69 9.42 -12.58
N ALA A 73 0.47 9.18 -13.20
CA ALA A 73 0.90 7.82 -13.57
C ALA A 73 1.01 6.90 -12.35
N LEU A 74 1.50 7.42 -11.22
CA LEU A 74 1.61 6.66 -9.98
C LEU A 74 0.24 6.26 -9.42
N LYS A 75 -0.75 7.17 -9.43
CA LYS A 75 -2.14 6.84 -9.02
C LYS A 75 -2.76 5.78 -9.93
N GLU A 76 -2.58 5.89 -11.25
CA GLU A 76 -3.08 4.90 -12.20
C GLU A 76 -2.49 3.51 -11.91
N GLU A 77 -1.19 3.42 -11.63
CA GLU A 77 -0.54 2.15 -11.28
C GLU A 77 -1.03 1.59 -9.93
N ILE A 78 -1.26 2.44 -8.93
CA ILE A 78 -1.82 2.02 -7.64
C ILE A 78 -3.18 1.37 -7.83
N VAL A 79 -4.07 1.97 -8.63
CA VAL A 79 -5.38 1.39 -8.96
C VAL A 79 -5.24 0.02 -9.65
N VAL A 80 -4.29 -0.12 -10.58
CA VAL A 80 -4.03 -1.41 -11.25
C VAL A 80 -3.55 -2.46 -10.26
N VAL A 81 -2.62 -2.13 -9.37
CA VAL A 81 -2.12 -3.05 -8.35
C VAL A 81 -3.23 -3.43 -7.36
N GLN A 82 -4.00 -2.47 -6.87
CA GLN A 82 -5.14 -2.70 -5.98
C GLN A 82 -6.22 -3.58 -6.64
N SER A 83 -6.48 -3.41 -7.94
CA SER A 83 -7.45 -4.24 -8.68
C SER A 83 -7.04 -5.71 -8.82
N LYS A 84 -5.74 -6.00 -8.70
CA LYS A 84 -5.19 -7.37 -8.73
C LYS A 84 -5.03 -7.96 -7.34
N PHE A 85 -5.25 -7.15 -6.30
CA PHE A 85 -5.09 -7.61 -4.93
C PHE A 85 -6.24 -8.55 -4.61
N VAL A 86 -5.90 -9.81 -4.35
CA VAL A 86 -6.86 -10.79 -3.86
C VAL A 86 -7.07 -10.51 -2.38
N GLY A 87 -8.18 -9.88 -2.06
CA GLY A 87 -8.57 -9.57 -0.70
C GLY A 87 -9.16 -10.79 0.01
N LYS A 88 -9.37 -10.63 1.32
CA LYS A 88 -10.06 -11.63 2.15
C LYS A 88 -11.41 -12.04 1.55
N ASN A 89 -12.21 -11.10 1.09
CA ASN A 89 -13.54 -11.37 0.52
C ASN A 89 -13.47 -12.21 -0.74
N ASP A 90 -12.48 -11.96 -1.61
CA ASP A 90 -12.26 -12.71 -2.83
C ASP A 90 -11.88 -14.17 -2.52
N ILE A 91 -11.04 -14.37 -1.49
CA ILE A 91 -10.68 -15.72 -1.00
C ILE A 91 -11.91 -16.44 -0.46
N LEU A 92 -12.73 -15.78 0.36
CA LEU A 92 -13.94 -16.39 0.92
C LEU A 92 -14.94 -16.72 -0.19
N GLU A 93 -15.18 -15.83 -1.15
CA GLU A 93 -16.06 -16.09 -2.30
C GLU A 93 -15.57 -17.26 -3.16
N TYR A 94 -14.27 -17.32 -3.42
CA TYR A 94 -13.65 -18.46 -4.10
C TYR A 94 -13.92 -19.77 -3.34
N LEU A 95 -13.73 -19.79 -2.01
CA LEU A 95 -13.97 -20.99 -1.19
C LEU A 95 -15.47 -21.35 -1.07
N LYS A 96 -16.38 -20.38 -1.13
CA LYS A 96 -17.84 -20.64 -1.19
C LYS A 96 -18.20 -21.43 -2.45
N THR A 97 -17.65 -20.99 -3.59
CA THR A 97 -17.95 -21.55 -4.91
C THR A 97 -17.16 -22.83 -5.23
N HIS A 98 -16.02 -23.06 -4.58
CA HIS A 98 -15.14 -24.22 -4.83
C HIS A 98 -15.14 -25.20 -3.64
N LYS A 99 -16.17 -26.05 -3.59
CA LYS A 99 -16.42 -27.01 -2.49
C LYS A 99 -15.21 -27.89 -2.16
N GLU A 100 -14.57 -28.47 -3.17
CA GLU A 100 -13.44 -29.38 -2.95
C GLU A 100 -12.26 -28.66 -2.30
N THR A 101 -11.90 -27.47 -2.80
CA THR A 101 -10.83 -26.65 -2.23
C THR A 101 -11.15 -26.24 -0.79
N ARG A 102 -12.40 -25.86 -0.52
CA ARG A 102 -12.86 -25.53 0.84
C ARG A 102 -12.71 -26.70 1.80
N ILE A 103 -13.17 -27.89 1.41
CA ILE A 103 -13.08 -29.10 2.23
C ILE A 103 -11.61 -29.47 2.49
N ASN A 104 -10.77 -29.43 1.45
CA ASN A 104 -9.35 -29.73 1.60
C ASN A 104 -8.66 -28.74 2.55
N LEU A 105 -8.98 -27.46 2.46
CA LEU A 105 -8.45 -26.44 3.37
C LEU A 105 -8.94 -26.65 4.80
N ARG A 106 -10.24 -26.91 5.00
CA ARG A 106 -10.83 -27.20 6.32
C ARG A 106 -10.13 -28.39 6.98
N ASN A 107 -10.00 -29.50 6.26
CA ASN A 107 -9.35 -30.71 6.76
C ASN A 107 -7.88 -30.48 7.11
N LEU A 108 -7.16 -29.71 6.29
CA LEU A 108 -5.77 -29.34 6.57
C LEU A 108 -5.68 -28.52 7.86
N LEU A 109 -6.50 -27.49 8.00
CA LEU A 109 -6.51 -26.63 9.20
C LEU A 109 -6.93 -27.40 10.45
N ASP A 110 -7.91 -28.30 10.37
CA ASP A 110 -8.33 -29.13 11.50
C ASP A 110 -7.20 -30.04 12.00
N LYS A 111 -6.40 -30.57 11.08
CA LYS A 111 -5.23 -31.38 11.43
C LYS A 111 -4.13 -30.53 12.07
N GLU A 112 -3.70 -29.46 11.39
CA GLU A 112 -2.53 -28.67 11.81
C GLU A 112 -2.81 -27.85 13.09
N LEU A 113 -4.06 -27.44 13.31
CA LEU A 113 -4.45 -26.64 14.48
C LEU A 113 -4.91 -27.49 15.68
N SER A 114 -4.98 -28.82 15.55
CA SER A 114 -5.48 -29.73 16.59
C SER A 114 -4.84 -29.49 17.97
N HIS A 115 -3.52 -29.43 18.04
CA HIS A 115 -2.79 -29.18 19.29
C HIS A 115 -3.02 -27.78 19.87
N ILE A 116 -3.22 -26.78 19.03
CA ILE A 116 -3.48 -25.40 19.48
C ILE A 116 -4.91 -25.32 20.03
N LYS A 117 -5.88 -25.95 19.36
CA LYS A 117 -7.26 -26.05 19.85
C LYS A 117 -7.34 -26.71 21.24
N GLU A 118 -6.52 -27.73 21.49
CA GLU A 118 -6.47 -28.42 22.78
C GLU A 118 -5.77 -27.60 23.87
N SER A 119 -4.64 -26.98 23.55
CA SER A 119 -3.78 -26.34 24.56
C SER A 119 -4.11 -24.87 24.81
N ARG A 120 -4.55 -24.14 23.78
CA ARG A 120 -4.77 -22.69 23.77
C ARG A 120 -5.93 -22.30 22.84
N PRO A 121 -7.16 -22.73 23.13
CA PRO A 121 -8.34 -22.38 22.33
C PRO A 121 -8.56 -20.86 22.27
N ASP A 122 -8.16 -20.12 23.31
CA ASP A 122 -8.23 -18.66 23.37
C ASP A 122 -7.47 -17.97 22.24
N ILE A 123 -6.40 -18.58 21.73
CA ILE A 123 -5.65 -18.05 20.57
C ILE A 123 -6.47 -18.20 19.31
N ILE A 124 -7.11 -19.36 19.10
CA ILE A 124 -7.93 -19.62 17.91
C ILE A 124 -9.17 -18.72 17.90
N GLU A 125 -9.80 -18.52 19.07
CA GLU A 125 -10.94 -17.62 19.22
C GLU A 125 -10.62 -16.18 18.80
N SER A 126 -9.36 -15.74 18.94
CA SER A 126 -8.92 -14.41 18.51
C SER A 126 -8.75 -14.25 16.99
N TRP A 127 -8.76 -15.35 16.22
CA TRP A 127 -8.51 -15.31 14.77
C TRP A 127 -9.79 -15.04 13.98
N VAL A 128 -10.07 -13.76 13.73
CA VAL A 128 -11.27 -13.29 13.02
C VAL A 128 -11.46 -13.97 11.66
N ASP A 129 -10.43 -14.01 10.82
CA ASP A 129 -10.53 -14.55 9.46
C ASP A 129 -10.74 -16.07 9.43
N TYR A 130 -10.11 -16.78 10.38
CA TYR A 130 -10.30 -18.22 10.56
C TYR A 130 -11.74 -18.52 11.00
N ASN A 131 -12.25 -17.79 12.00
CA ASN A 131 -13.61 -18.00 12.49
C ASN A 131 -14.66 -17.70 11.41
N GLU A 132 -14.46 -16.66 10.60
CA GLU A 132 -15.34 -16.37 9.46
C GLU A 132 -15.32 -17.49 8.42
N PHE A 133 -14.15 -18.06 8.13
CA PHE A 133 -14.04 -19.23 7.25
C PHE A 133 -14.75 -20.47 7.81
N ILE A 134 -14.63 -20.75 9.11
CA ILE A 134 -15.32 -21.90 9.75
C ILE A 134 -16.84 -21.71 9.73
N ASN A 135 -17.34 -20.53 10.12
CA ASN A 135 -18.77 -20.22 10.08
C ASN A 135 -19.34 -20.40 8.67
N MET A 136 -18.63 -19.91 7.65
CA MET A 136 -18.98 -20.11 6.25
C MET A 136 -19.04 -21.60 5.86
N CYS A 137 -18.09 -22.42 6.33
CA CYS A 137 -18.12 -23.86 6.06
C CYS A 137 -19.36 -24.51 6.69
N ASP A 138 -19.64 -24.19 7.96
CA ASP A 138 -20.77 -24.77 8.71
C ASP A 138 -22.12 -24.38 8.13
N GLU A 139 -22.28 -23.13 7.67
CA GLU A 139 -23.47 -22.67 6.95
C GLU A 139 -23.70 -23.47 5.65
N LEU A 140 -22.65 -23.67 4.84
CA LEU A 140 -22.75 -24.36 3.55
C LEU A 140 -22.91 -25.88 3.68
N ASP A 141 -22.38 -26.46 4.75
CA ASP A 141 -22.51 -27.89 5.05
C ASP A 141 -23.88 -28.21 5.67
N SER A 142 -24.55 -27.25 6.32
CA SER A 142 -25.91 -27.38 6.87
C SER A 142 -27.03 -27.24 5.82
N ILE A 143 -26.70 -26.74 4.62
CA ILE A 143 -27.65 -26.53 3.50
C ILE A 143 -27.68 -27.76 2.55
N ASN A 144 -26.75 -28.70 2.70
CA ASN A 144 -26.74 -29.98 1.96
C ASN A 144 -27.26 -31.15 2.82
#